data_AF-A0A7R8A567-F1
#
_entry.id   AF-A0A7R8A567-F1
#
_cell.length_a   1.000
_cell.length_b   1.000
_cell.length_c   1.000
_cell.angle_alpha   90.00
_cell.angle_beta   90.00
_cell.angle_gamma   90.00
#
_symmetry.space_group_name_H-M   'P 1'
#
loop_
_entity.id
_entity.type
_entity.pdbx_description
1 polymer ?
#
loop_
_entity_poly.entity_id
_entity_poly.type
_entity_poly.pdbx_seq_one_letter_code
_entity_poly.pdbx_strand_id
1 'polypeptide(L)'
;MSEDTVSSDTRDRILAMILHTCEPANMIKVVSAFPAANVLDRLLHRFYATHATDDDSWIHIPTLRSSEMPTELLGAYITSAAMRSSSAAVRRFGTALHGVLHPYLFQIFEKRIAQTRCLQQIHALALYVQTGLWRGNKRRMEIAAAIVGSAVTMLRSGRRYRASTYSSVIPDPADADDVL
;
A
#
# COMPACT_ATOMS: atom_id res chain seq x y z
N MET A 1 -7.96 -6.39 -18.85
CA MET A 1 -7.87 -5.75 -17.51
C MET A 1 -8.51 -6.71 -16.53
N SER A 2 -7.72 -7.33 -15.65
CA SER A 2 -8.22 -8.25 -14.61
C SER A 2 -9.38 -7.60 -13.82
N GLU A 3 -10.46 -8.35 -13.57
CA GLU A 3 -11.60 -7.97 -12.72
C GLU A 3 -11.20 -7.97 -11.22
N ASP A 4 -10.14 -7.24 -10.88
CA ASP A 4 -9.65 -7.15 -9.50
C ASP A 4 -10.50 -6.14 -8.71
N THR A 5 -11.53 -6.62 -8.02
CA THR A 5 -12.49 -5.76 -7.30
C THR A 5 -12.29 -5.79 -5.79
N VAL A 6 -12.37 -4.62 -5.15
CA VAL A 6 -12.32 -4.54 -3.68
C VAL A 6 -13.64 -5.06 -3.08
N SER A 7 -13.57 -6.24 -2.46
CA SER A 7 -14.70 -6.87 -1.77
C SER A 7 -15.09 -6.17 -0.46
N SER A 8 -16.30 -6.45 0.06
CA SER A 8 -16.72 -5.96 1.39
C SER A 8 -15.82 -6.46 2.51
N ASP A 9 -15.35 -7.71 2.43
CA ASP A 9 -14.38 -8.25 3.39
C ASP A 9 -13.09 -7.44 3.39
N THR A 10 -12.54 -7.13 2.22
CA THR A 10 -11.32 -6.33 2.10
C THR A 10 -11.51 -4.91 2.66
N ARG A 11 -12.67 -4.30 2.38
CA ARG A 11 -13.08 -3.02 2.96
C ARG A 11 -13.10 -3.10 4.49
N ASP A 12 -13.67 -4.15 5.07
CA ASP A 12 -13.76 -4.33 6.51
C ASP A 12 -12.41 -4.65 7.16
N ARG A 13 -11.51 -5.36 6.47
CA ARG A 13 -10.10 -5.55 6.92
C ARG A 13 -9.36 -4.21 7.01
N ILE A 14 -9.52 -3.32 6.04
CA ILE A 14 -8.92 -1.97 6.09
C ILE A 14 -9.55 -1.14 7.22
N LEU A 15 -10.87 -1.24 7.43
CA LEU A 15 -11.54 -0.58 8.55
C LEU A 15 -10.98 -1.08 9.89
N ALA A 16 -10.83 -2.40 10.05
CA ALA A 16 -10.26 -3.01 11.26
C ALA A 16 -8.83 -2.52 11.53
N MET A 17 -7.99 -2.39 10.49
CA MET A 17 -6.66 -1.78 10.60
C MET A 17 -6.71 -0.35 11.17
N ILE A 18 -7.64 0.48 10.69
CA ILE A 18 -7.83 1.85 11.22
C ILE A 18 -8.26 1.79 12.68
N LEU A 19 -9.25 0.95 13.01
CA LEU A 19 -9.78 0.83 14.36
C LEU A 19 -8.74 0.36 15.37
N HIS A 20 -7.75 -0.45 14.97
CA HIS A 20 -6.63 -0.86 15.82
C HIS A 20 -5.76 0.29 16.32
N THR A 21 -5.74 1.40 15.58
CA THR A 21 -4.95 2.60 15.91
C THR A 21 -5.81 3.79 16.36
N CYS A 22 -7.13 3.62 16.36
CA CYS A 22 -8.10 4.67 16.64
C CYS A 22 -8.37 4.77 18.14
N GLU A 23 -8.46 6.01 18.64
CA GLU A 23 -8.95 6.24 20.00
C GLU A 23 -10.41 5.77 20.13
N PRO A 24 -10.80 5.15 21.27
CA PRO A 24 -12.15 4.64 21.48
C PRO A 24 -13.25 5.68 21.24
N ALA A 25 -13.00 6.95 21.60
CA ALA A 25 -13.93 8.06 21.43
C ALA A 25 -14.27 8.37 19.95
N ASN A 26 -13.41 7.97 19.02
CA ASN A 26 -13.57 8.26 17.59
C ASN A 26 -14.08 7.06 16.78
N MET A 27 -14.16 5.85 17.36
CA MET A 27 -14.50 4.63 16.63
C MET A 27 -15.84 4.71 15.91
N ILE A 28 -16.91 5.16 16.59
CA ILE A 28 -18.25 5.24 15.99
C ILE A 28 -18.27 6.18 14.78
N LYS A 29 -17.56 7.33 14.88
CA LYS A 29 -17.45 8.31 13.80
C LYS A 29 -16.65 7.75 12.61
N VAL A 30 -15.58 7.01 12.89
CA VAL A 30 -14.77 6.38 11.85
C VAL A 30 -15.59 5.34 11.10
N VAL A 31 -16.30 4.45 11.82
CA VAL A 31 -17.12 3.39 11.19
C VAL A 31 -18.22 3.98 10.32
N SER A 32 -18.91 5.04 10.79
CA SER A 32 -20.00 5.65 10.03
C SER A 32 -19.54 6.46 8.82
N ALA A 33 -18.35 7.07 8.89
CA ALA A 33 -17.77 7.85 7.80
C ALA A 33 -16.90 7.02 6.85
N PHE A 34 -16.66 5.74 7.16
CA PHE A 34 -15.74 4.92 6.39
C PHE A 34 -16.32 4.62 5.00
N PRO A 35 -15.55 4.84 3.91
CA PRO A 35 -16.06 4.66 2.55
C PRO A 35 -16.61 3.26 2.27
N ALA A 36 -17.56 3.20 1.34
CA ALA A 36 -18.05 1.94 0.79
C ALA A 36 -16.97 1.27 -0.07
N ALA A 37 -17.07 -0.06 -0.24
CA ALA A 37 -16.08 -0.86 -0.94
C ALA A 37 -15.83 -0.39 -2.38
N ASN A 38 -16.89 0.04 -3.09
CA ASN A 38 -16.80 0.60 -4.45
C ASN A 38 -15.97 1.89 -4.52
N VAL A 39 -15.91 2.69 -3.45
CA VAL A 39 -15.05 3.89 -3.40
C VAL A 39 -13.59 3.50 -3.25
N LEU A 40 -13.29 2.51 -2.41
CA LEU A 40 -11.95 1.96 -2.26
C LEU A 40 -11.47 1.31 -3.56
N ASP A 41 -12.37 0.58 -4.22
CA ASP A 41 -12.14 -0.04 -5.53
C ASP A 41 -11.73 0.98 -6.60
N ARG A 42 -12.48 2.08 -6.71
CA ARG A 42 -12.13 3.18 -7.64
C ARG A 42 -10.79 3.82 -7.32
N LEU A 43 -10.43 3.92 -6.03
CA LEU A 43 -9.13 4.45 -5.63
C LEU A 43 -8.00 3.48 -5.99
N LEU A 44 -8.21 2.19 -5.82
CA LEU A 44 -7.26 1.15 -6.22
C LEU A 44 -7.06 1.13 -7.75
N HIS A 45 -8.14 1.16 -8.52
CA HIS A 45 -8.04 1.26 -9.99
C HIS A 45 -7.36 2.56 -10.44
N ARG A 46 -7.61 3.67 -9.76
CA ARG A 46 -6.90 4.93 -10.03
C ARG A 46 -5.41 4.83 -9.72
N PHE A 47 -5.04 4.08 -8.68
CA PHE A 47 -3.65 3.79 -8.37
C PHE A 47 -3.01 3.03 -9.54
N TYR A 48 -3.61 1.92 -9.98
CA TYR A 48 -3.14 1.14 -11.12
C TYR A 48 -3.02 1.98 -12.39
N ALA A 49 -4.06 2.73 -12.74
CA ALA A 49 -4.05 3.58 -13.94
C ALA A 49 -2.94 4.64 -13.91
N THR A 50 -2.61 5.18 -12.72
CA THR A 50 -1.49 6.12 -12.61
C THR A 50 -0.16 5.40 -12.84
N HIS A 51 0.05 4.26 -12.17
CA HIS A 51 1.31 3.52 -12.23
C HIS A 51 1.52 2.80 -13.57
N ALA A 52 0.47 2.63 -14.38
CA ALA A 52 0.56 2.10 -15.73
C ALA A 52 1.12 3.13 -16.73
N THR A 53 1.02 4.42 -16.41
CA THR A 53 1.51 5.52 -17.27
C THR A 53 2.67 6.28 -16.65
N ASP A 54 3.20 5.80 -15.52
CA ASP A 54 4.29 6.44 -14.79
C ASP A 54 5.62 5.82 -15.24
N ASP A 55 6.49 6.63 -15.82
CA ASP A 55 7.77 6.18 -16.39
C ASP A 55 8.71 5.61 -15.32
N ASP A 56 8.59 6.10 -14.09
CA ASP A 56 9.38 5.65 -12.94
C ASP A 56 8.61 4.63 -12.06
N SER A 57 7.60 3.98 -12.63
CA SER A 57 6.82 2.97 -11.90
C SER A 57 7.66 1.73 -11.59
N TRP A 58 7.77 1.42 -10.31
CA TRP A 58 8.43 0.22 -9.80
C TRP A 58 7.43 -0.89 -9.43
N ILE A 59 6.17 -0.74 -9.87
CA ILE A 59 5.06 -1.62 -9.53
C ILE A 59 4.62 -2.40 -10.76
N HIS A 60 4.76 -3.72 -10.70
CA HIS A 60 4.30 -4.61 -11.74
C HIS A 60 2.81 -4.92 -11.57
N ILE A 61 1.96 -4.07 -12.16
CA ILE A 61 0.49 -4.16 -12.07
C ILE A 61 -0.06 -5.55 -12.44
N PRO A 62 0.41 -6.23 -13.52
CA PRO A 62 -0.14 -7.53 -13.92
C PRO A 62 -0.04 -8.61 -12.84
N THR A 63 0.94 -8.52 -11.94
CA THR A 63 1.12 -9.47 -10.83
C THR A 63 0.28 -9.16 -9.59
N LEU A 64 -0.47 -8.06 -9.57
CA LEU A 64 -1.26 -7.67 -8.40
C LEU A 64 -2.62 -8.36 -8.39
N ARG A 65 -3.01 -8.85 -7.22
CA ARG A 65 -4.32 -9.42 -6.92
C ARG A 65 -4.79 -8.90 -5.56
N SER A 66 -5.86 -8.12 -5.52
CA SER A 66 -6.34 -7.49 -4.28
C SER A 66 -6.73 -8.48 -3.20
N SER A 67 -7.21 -9.67 -3.58
CA SER A 67 -7.56 -10.76 -2.65
C SER A 67 -6.35 -11.34 -1.91
N GLU A 68 -5.18 -11.37 -2.55
CA GLU A 68 -3.95 -11.99 -2.02
C GLU A 68 -3.04 -10.98 -1.31
N MET A 69 -3.31 -9.69 -1.47
CA MET A 69 -2.47 -8.65 -0.91
C MET A 69 -2.71 -8.43 0.59
N PRO A 70 -1.64 -8.16 1.36
CA PRO A 70 -1.75 -7.73 2.73
C PRO A 70 -2.57 -6.45 2.85
N THR A 71 -3.33 -6.32 3.93
CA THR A 71 -4.23 -5.19 4.19
C THR A 71 -3.49 -3.85 4.18
N GLU A 72 -2.28 -3.80 4.73
CA GLU A 72 -1.40 -2.63 4.78
C GLU A 72 -0.88 -2.20 3.41
N LEU A 73 -0.64 -3.16 2.50
CA LEU A 73 -0.23 -2.86 1.13
C LEU A 73 -1.39 -2.27 0.34
N LEU A 74 -2.58 -2.87 0.43
CA LEU A 74 -3.81 -2.30 -0.12
C LEU A 74 -4.09 -0.90 0.43
N GLY A 75 -3.95 -0.74 1.76
CA GLY A 75 -4.08 0.53 2.43
C GLY A 75 -3.10 1.58 1.88
N ALA A 76 -1.85 1.20 1.59
CA ALA A 76 -0.84 2.07 0.99
C ALA A 76 -1.20 2.49 -0.45
N TYR A 77 -1.67 1.56 -1.30
CA TYR A 77 -2.14 1.87 -2.67
C TYR A 77 -3.31 2.87 -2.64
N ILE A 78 -4.35 2.55 -1.85
CA ILE A 78 -5.54 3.39 -1.70
C ILE A 78 -5.15 4.77 -1.16
N THR A 79 -4.25 4.83 -0.17
CA THR A 79 -3.74 6.08 0.41
C THR A 79 -3.05 6.95 -0.64
N SER A 80 -2.14 6.36 -1.43
CA SER A 80 -1.41 7.08 -2.47
C SER A 80 -2.35 7.71 -3.49
N ALA A 81 -3.35 6.96 -3.95
CA ALA A 81 -4.37 7.47 -4.88
C ALA A 81 -5.30 8.52 -4.23
N ALA A 82 -5.76 8.27 -3.01
CA ALA A 82 -6.67 9.15 -2.29
C ALA A 82 -6.04 10.53 -2.04
N MET A 83 -4.76 10.58 -1.67
CA MET A 83 -4.05 11.83 -1.43
C MET A 83 -3.79 12.64 -2.72
N ARG A 84 -3.85 12.02 -3.90
CA ARG A 84 -3.79 12.68 -5.22
C ARG A 84 -5.17 13.07 -5.76
N SER A 85 -6.25 12.76 -5.05
CA SER A 85 -7.61 13.05 -5.51
C SER A 85 -7.89 14.55 -5.58
N SER A 86 -8.72 14.98 -6.54
CA SER A 86 -9.23 16.35 -6.64
C SER A 86 -10.27 16.66 -5.55
N SER A 87 -10.94 15.65 -5.00
CA SER A 87 -11.90 15.82 -3.90
C SER A 87 -11.20 16.02 -2.56
N ALA A 88 -11.53 17.12 -1.87
CA ALA A 88 -10.98 17.43 -0.55
C ALA A 88 -11.36 16.36 0.51
N ALA A 89 -12.57 15.80 0.43
CA ALA A 89 -13.01 14.74 1.34
C ALA A 89 -12.15 13.47 1.18
N VAL A 90 -11.89 13.06 -0.06
CA VAL A 90 -11.05 11.90 -0.37
C VAL A 90 -9.60 12.14 0.04
N ARG A 91 -9.06 13.36 -0.16
CA ARG A 91 -7.72 13.70 0.33
C ARG A 91 -7.63 13.63 1.85
N ARG A 92 -8.64 14.11 2.58
CA ARG A 92 -8.70 14.01 4.06
C ARG A 92 -8.72 12.55 4.51
N PHE A 93 -9.51 11.71 3.84
CA PHE A 93 -9.51 10.27 4.07
C PHE A 93 -8.13 9.65 3.86
N GLY A 94 -7.50 9.87 2.69
CA GLY A 94 -6.16 9.35 2.41
C GLY A 94 -5.11 9.87 3.41
N THR A 95 -5.23 11.12 3.81
CA THR A 95 -4.36 11.74 4.81
C THR A 95 -4.49 11.09 6.19
N ALA A 96 -5.71 10.71 6.59
CA ALA A 96 -5.97 10.00 7.83
C ALA A 96 -5.46 8.55 7.76
N LEU A 97 -5.77 7.84 6.67
CA LEU A 97 -5.30 6.46 6.44
C LEU A 97 -3.76 6.39 6.41
N HIS A 98 -3.10 7.36 5.79
CA HIS A 98 -1.64 7.49 5.83
C HIS A 98 -1.10 7.57 7.26
N GLY A 99 -1.77 8.31 8.15
CA GLY A 99 -1.38 8.42 9.56
C GLY A 99 -1.48 7.10 10.33
N VAL A 100 -2.40 6.21 9.93
CA VAL A 100 -2.61 4.87 10.49
C VAL A 100 -1.56 3.87 10.02
N LEU A 101 -1.14 3.96 8.76
CA LEU A 101 -0.24 2.97 8.15
C LEU A 101 1.11 2.86 8.87
N HIS A 102 1.69 3.98 9.31
CA HIS A 102 2.96 3.97 10.01
C HIS A 102 2.96 3.14 11.30
N PRO A 103 2.14 3.48 12.33
CA PRO A 103 2.12 2.69 13.56
C PRO A 103 1.69 1.24 13.31
N TYR A 104 0.80 0.99 12.35
CA TYR A 104 0.35 -0.37 12.04
C TYR A 104 1.46 -1.23 11.43
N LEU A 105 2.20 -0.72 10.44
CA LEU A 105 3.34 -1.42 9.82
C LEU A 105 4.41 -1.76 10.85
N PHE A 106 4.78 -0.80 11.72
CA PHE A 106 5.79 -1.03 12.74
C PHE A 106 5.33 -2.02 13.80
N GLN A 107 4.05 -2.01 14.17
CA GLN A 107 3.48 -3.04 15.04
C GLN A 107 3.59 -4.44 14.42
N ILE A 108 3.37 -4.59 13.10
CA ILE A 108 3.55 -5.87 12.39
C ILE A 108 5.02 -6.32 12.45
N PHE A 109 5.96 -5.39 12.20
CA PHE A 109 7.40 -5.68 12.19
C PHE A 109 7.91 -6.10 13.56
N GLU A 110 7.46 -5.43 14.61
CA GLU A 110 7.80 -5.76 15.99
C GLU A 110 7.23 -7.11 16.42
N LYS A 111 5.96 -7.38 16.11
CA LYS A 111 5.32 -8.65 16.46
C LYS A 111 5.96 -9.84 15.75
N ARG A 112 6.38 -9.66 14.49
CA ARG A 112 6.93 -10.74 13.66
C ARG A 112 8.08 -10.21 12.82
N ILE A 113 9.30 -10.37 13.32
CA ILE A 113 10.51 -9.93 12.62
C ILE A 113 10.66 -10.53 11.21
N ALA A 114 10.08 -11.70 10.94
CA ALA A 114 10.06 -12.29 9.60
C ALA A 114 9.39 -11.38 8.55
N GLN A 115 8.42 -10.56 8.96
CA GLN A 115 7.71 -9.62 8.08
C GLN A 115 8.63 -8.53 7.53
N THR A 116 9.70 -8.18 8.24
CA THR A 116 10.73 -7.23 7.74
C THR A 116 11.50 -7.76 6.52
N ARG A 117 11.35 -9.04 6.16
CA ARG A 117 11.96 -9.66 4.97
C ARG A 117 10.93 -9.99 3.89
N CYS A 118 9.65 -9.84 4.19
CA CYS A 118 8.56 -10.07 3.24
C CYS A 118 8.51 -8.90 2.25
N LEU A 119 8.53 -9.21 0.94
CA LEU A 119 8.58 -8.17 -0.09
C LEU A 119 7.34 -7.26 -0.06
N GLN A 120 6.15 -7.83 0.11
CA GLN A 120 4.90 -7.07 0.14
C GLN A 120 4.84 -6.07 1.31
N GLN A 121 5.42 -6.44 2.46
CA GLN A 121 5.52 -5.57 3.63
C GLN A 121 6.47 -4.40 3.41
N ILE A 122 7.64 -4.70 2.82
CA ILE A 122 8.62 -3.67 2.49
C ILE A 122 8.08 -2.76 1.39
N HIS A 123 7.30 -3.29 0.45
CA HIS A 123 6.57 -2.52 -0.56
C HIS A 123 5.60 -1.55 0.10
N ALA A 124 4.76 -2.01 1.04
CA ALA A 124 3.84 -1.14 1.77
C ALA A 124 4.58 0.02 2.49
N LEU A 125 5.72 -0.28 3.12
CA LEU A 125 6.58 0.73 3.75
C LEU A 125 7.19 1.72 2.73
N ALA A 126 7.70 1.22 1.60
CA ALA A 126 8.27 2.05 0.55
C ALA A 126 7.23 3.02 -0.03
N LEU A 127 6.01 2.55 -0.26
CA LEU A 127 4.90 3.40 -0.69
C LEU A 127 4.45 4.40 0.36
N TYR A 128 4.43 4.00 1.64
CA TYR A 128 4.21 4.95 2.73
C TYR A 128 5.25 6.08 2.67
N VAL A 129 6.54 5.74 2.58
CA VAL A 129 7.62 6.74 2.51
C VAL A 129 7.49 7.63 1.28
N GLN A 130 7.33 7.05 0.08
CA GLN A 130 7.16 7.82 -1.17
C GLN A 130 5.94 8.74 -1.08
N THR A 131 4.83 8.24 -0.54
CA THR A 131 3.61 9.03 -0.39
C THR A 131 3.78 10.15 0.62
N GLY A 132 4.61 10.00 1.66
CA GLY A 132 4.84 11.02 2.69
C GLY A 132 5.84 12.11 2.28
N LEU A 133 6.87 11.76 1.50
CA LEU A 133 7.96 12.67 1.11
C LEU A 133 7.49 13.87 0.26
N TRP A 134 6.51 13.68 -0.61
CA TRP A 134 6.15 14.66 -1.64
C TRP A 134 4.86 15.46 -1.36
N ARG A 135 4.41 15.54 -0.09
CA ARG A 135 3.08 16.09 0.25
C ARG A 135 3.08 17.48 0.86
N GLY A 136 4.24 18.12 0.97
CA GLY A 136 4.37 19.50 1.49
C GLY A 136 3.96 19.66 2.97
N ASN A 137 3.72 18.58 3.70
CA ASN A 137 3.47 18.62 5.14
C ASN A 137 4.77 18.28 5.88
N LYS A 138 5.37 19.29 6.52
CA LYS A 138 6.67 19.17 7.20
C LYS A 138 6.77 17.94 8.11
N ARG A 139 5.78 17.72 8.98
CA ARG A 139 5.77 16.57 9.89
C ARG A 139 5.81 15.23 9.16
N ARG A 140 5.00 15.04 8.11
CA ARG A 140 4.99 13.78 7.34
C ARG A 140 6.28 13.58 6.57
N MET A 141 6.82 14.66 6.00
CA MET A 141 8.08 14.62 5.26
C MET A 141 9.24 14.21 6.18
N GLU A 142 9.35 14.82 7.37
CA GLU A 142 10.37 14.47 8.36
C GLU A 142 10.26 13.02 8.83
N ILE A 143 9.04 12.55 9.12
CA ILE A 143 8.80 11.15 9.49
C ILE A 143 9.19 10.19 8.35
N ALA A 144 8.76 10.48 7.12
CA ALA A 144 9.09 9.65 5.96
C ALA A 144 10.61 9.61 5.70
N ALA A 145 11.29 10.76 5.81
CA ALA A 145 12.74 10.85 5.69
C ALA A 145 13.48 10.07 6.79
N ALA A 146 12.97 10.05 8.02
CA ALA A 146 13.55 9.25 9.10
C ALA A 146 13.43 7.73 8.83
N ILE A 147 12.36 7.31 8.17
CA ILE A 147 12.02 5.89 7.98
C ILE A 147 12.61 5.30 6.68
N VAL A 148 12.96 6.12 5.69
CA VAL A 148 13.47 5.62 4.39
C VAL A 148 14.65 4.65 4.54
N GLY A 149 15.56 4.92 5.50
CA GLY A 149 16.70 4.05 5.79
C GLY A 149 16.30 2.66 6.29
N SER A 150 15.16 2.55 6.99
CA SER A 150 14.61 1.27 7.44
C SER A 150 14.17 0.42 6.24
N ALA A 151 13.49 1.00 5.26
CA ALA A 151 13.07 0.28 4.05
C ALA A 151 14.29 -0.27 3.27
N VAL A 152 15.32 0.57 3.08
CA VAL A 152 16.58 0.16 2.42
C VAL A 152 17.26 -0.98 3.19
N THR A 153 17.31 -0.87 4.52
CA THR A 153 17.91 -1.89 5.38
C THR A 153 17.13 -3.21 5.35
N MET A 154 15.81 -3.15 5.32
CA MET A 154 14.93 -4.32 5.22
C MET A 154 15.10 -5.04 3.88
N LEU A 155 15.17 -4.32 2.75
CA LEU A 155 15.46 -4.88 1.43
C LEU A 155 16.82 -5.60 1.41
N ARG A 156 17.86 -4.95 1.96
CA ARG A 156 19.20 -5.54 2.07
C ARG A 156 19.19 -6.80 2.93
N SER A 157 18.53 -6.76 4.09
CA SER A 157 18.44 -7.88 5.03
C SER A 157 17.60 -9.04 4.49
N GLY A 158 16.63 -8.75 3.63
CA GLY A 158 15.85 -9.72 2.86
C GLY A 158 16.54 -10.22 1.59
N ARG A 159 17.80 -9.81 1.33
CA ARG A 159 18.62 -10.18 0.16
C ARG A 159 18.02 -9.79 -1.20
N ARG A 160 17.10 -8.82 -1.23
CA ARG A 160 16.38 -8.38 -2.45
C ARG A 160 17.26 -7.64 -3.47
N TYR A 161 18.49 -7.29 -3.12
CA TYR A 161 19.45 -6.71 -4.08
C TYR A 161 20.34 -7.76 -4.77
N ARG A 162 20.19 -9.06 -4.44
CA ARG A 162 20.99 -10.12 -5.07
C ARG A 162 20.22 -10.73 -6.23
N ALA A 163 20.80 -10.68 -7.43
CA ALA A 163 20.24 -11.31 -8.63
C ALA A 163 19.92 -12.80 -8.41
N SER A 164 20.77 -13.52 -7.67
CA SER A 164 20.56 -14.95 -7.35
C SER A 164 19.32 -15.26 -6.50
N THR A 165 18.63 -14.26 -5.96
CA THR A 165 17.38 -14.45 -5.22
C THR A 165 16.18 -14.58 -6.14
N TYR A 166 16.31 -14.14 -7.40
CA TYR A 166 15.24 -14.14 -8.38
C TYR A 166 15.43 -15.29 -9.38
N SER A 167 14.35 -15.95 -9.73
CA SER A 167 14.31 -16.87 -10.86
C SER A 167 14.32 -16.08 -12.16
N SER A 168 15.10 -16.53 -13.14
CA SER A 168 15.02 -15.97 -14.49
C SER A 168 13.66 -16.29 -15.07
N VAL A 169 12.85 -15.27 -15.36
CA VAL A 169 11.60 -15.43 -16.12
C VAL A 169 11.99 -15.31 -17.60
N ILE A 170 11.84 -16.41 -18.33
CA ILE A 170 12.10 -16.46 -19.78
C ILE A 170 10.75 -16.71 -20.44
N PRO A 171 10.29 -15.83 -21.35
CA PRO A 171 9.03 -16.04 -22.06
C PRO A 171 9.12 -17.34 -22.86
N ASP A 172 8.18 -18.26 -22.65
CA ASP A 172 8.04 -19.47 -23.44
C ASP A 172 7.06 -19.18 -24.61
N PRO A 173 7.35 -19.60 -25.85
CA PRO A 173 6.37 -19.53 -26.94
C PRO A 173 5.04 -20.27 -26.66
N ALA A 174 4.99 -21.14 -25.64
CA ALA A 174 3.77 -21.77 -25.15
C ALA A 174 3.03 -20.96 -24.06
N ASP A 175 3.60 -19.86 -23.58
CA ASP A 175 2.94 -18.96 -22.63
C ASP A 175 1.72 -18.32 -23.31
N ALA A 176 0.55 -18.46 -22.70
CA ALA A 176 -0.68 -17.84 -23.19
C ALA A 176 -0.67 -16.33 -22.92
N ASP A 177 -1.36 -15.55 -23.77
CA ASP A 177 -1.49 -14.08 -23.69
C ASP A 177 -1.95 -13.55 -22.31
N ASP A 178 -2.52 -14.40 -21.45
CA ASP A 178 -2.96 -14.04 -20.08
C ASP A 178 -1.83 -14.01 -19.03
N VAL A 179 -0.60 -14.48 -19.36
CA VAL A 179 0.51 -14.64 -18.40
C VAL A 179 1.76 -13.81 -18.76
N LEU A 180 1.74 -13.09 -19.88
CA LEU A 180 2.83 -12.20 -20.31
C LEU A 180 2.70 -10.79 -19.72
#